data_AF-S0ERZ1-F1
#
_entry.id   AF-S0ERZ1-F1
#
_cell.length_a   1.000
_cell.length_b   1.000
_cell.length_c   1.000
_cell.angle_alpha   90.00
_cell.angle_beta   90.00
_cell.angle_gamma   90.00
#
_symmetry.space_group_name_H-M   'P 1'
#
loop_
_entity.id
_entity.type
_entity.pdbx_description
1 polymer ?
#
loop_
_entity_poly.entity_id
_entity_poly.type
_entity_poly.pdbx_seq_one_letter_code
_entity_poly.pdbx_strand_id
1 'polypeptide(L)'
;GHKLDEVPKQNFIPKIEKIEDIESYLYQVYEQKEKENLENLKKQKISQIDKKAKKLKSTIEDLPKKEDLEKESNELYEKANLILSNLHNIKPYQKSLKVYNYEGIEVELDLEAKQSASKYSNDLFKKAKRTKQKALNISLEKDNLTQKLEYLLRLINSIKNATSLEECEFLLPKKERNLNKTK
;
A
#
# COMPACT_ATOMS: atom_id res chain seq x y z
N GLY A 1 -36.11 -28.10 30.97
CA GLY A 1 -34.96 -28.04 30.03
C GLY A 1 -35.10 -29.18 29.06
N HIS A 2 -34.91 -28.93 27.77
CA HIS A 2 -34.98 -30.00 26.75
C HIS A 2 -33.75 -30.89 26.83
N LYS A 3 -33.98 -32.21 26.84
CA LYS A 3 -32.93 -33.22 26.84
C LYS A 3 -32.28 -33.21 25.45
N LEU A 4 -30.98 -32.92 25.39
CA LEU A 4 -30.22 -32.96 24.14
C LEU A 4 -30.14 -34.42 23.64
N ASP A 5 -30.33 -34.61 22.34
CA ASP A 5 -30.16 -35.92 21.71
C ASP A 5 -28.72 -36.41 21.82
N GLU A 6 -28.55 -37.72 21.97
CA GLU A 6 -27.23 -38.35 22.05
C GLU A 6 -26.49 -38.20 20.72
N VAL A 7 -25.23 -37.74 20.77
CA VAL A 7 -24.38 -37.60 19.58
C VAL A 7 -24.19 -38.99 18.96
N PRO A 8 -24.46 -39.16 17.65
CA PRO A 8 -24.30 -40.45 16.98
C PRO A 8 -22.86 -40.93 17.09
N LYS A 9 -22.68 -42.18 17.52
CA LYS A 9 -21.36 -42.81 17.62
C LYS A 9 -20.74 -42.87 16.22
N GLN A 10 -19.54 -42.32 16.06
CA GLN A 10 -18.79 -42.45 14.81
C GLN A 10 -18.41 -43.92 14.61
N ASN A 11 -18.90 -44.52 13.52
CA ASN A 11 -18.49 -45.85 13.10
C ASN A 11 -17.11 -45.77 12.44
N PHE A 12 -16.05 -45.92 13.23
CA PHE A 12 -14.69 -46.05 12.70
C PHE A 12 -14.39 -47.53 12.46
N ILE A 13 -14.25 -47.91 11.19
CA ILE A 13 -13.75 -49.23 10.80
C ILE A 13 -12.26 -49.07 10.53
N PRO A 14 -11.36 -49.61 11.38
CA PRO A 14 -9.93 -49.52 11.15
C PRO A 14 -9.57 -50.26 9.86
N LYS A 15 -8.87 -49.57 8.96
CA LYS A 15 -8.27 -50.21 7.79
C LYS A 15 -7.06 -51.01 8.24
N ILE A 16 -7.09 -52.32 8.01
CA ILE A 16 -5.97 -53.22 8.30
C ILE A 16 -5.21 -53.37 6.98
N GLU A 17 -4.09 -52.64 6.84
CA GLU A 17 -3.19 -52.75 5.71
C GLU A 17 -1.95 -53.56 6.12
N LYS A 18 -1.55 -54.52 5.28
CA LYS A 18 -0.34 -55.31 5.52
C LYS A 18 0.86 -54.51 5.03
N ILE A 19 1.72 -54.09 5.95
CA ILE A 19 2.96 -53.38 5.65
C ILE A 19 4.08 -54.42 5.61
N GLU A 20 4.69 -54.61 4.44
CA GLU A 20 5.77 -55.59 4.25
C GLU A 20 7.09 -55.13 4.87
N ASP A 21 7.40 -53.83 4.74
CA ASP A 21 8.57 -53.18 5.32
C ASP A 21 8.14 -51.90 6.06
N ILE A 22 8.16 -51.97 7.39
CA ILE A 22 7.75 -50.88 8.27
C ILE A 22 8.73 -49.70 8.17
N GLU A 23 10.03 -49.97 8.02
CA GLU A 23 11.05 -48.93 7.97
C GLU A 23 10.90 -48.08 6.71
N SER A 24 10.81 -48.73 5.55
CA SER A 24 10.56 -48.06 4.27
C SER A 24 9.26 -47.23 4.29
N TYR A 25 8.19 -47.78 4.88
CA TYR A 25 6.93 -47.05 5.05
C TYR A 25 7.08 -45.79 5.90
N LEU A 26 7.75 -45.89 7.06
CA LEU A 26 7.96 -44.75 7.94
C LEU A 26 8.80 -43.64 7.28
N TYR A 27 9.84 -44.00 6.51
CA TYR A 27 10.62 -43.03 5.75
C TYR A 27 9.78 -42.31 4.69
N GLN A 28 8.94 -43.03 3.94
CA GLN A 28 8.04 -42.41 2.95
C GLN A 28 7.04 -41.45 3.59
N VAL A 29 6.43 -41.83 4.71
CA VAL A 29 5.50 -40.97 5.46
C VAL A 29 6.22 -39.72 5.95
N TYR A 30 7.45 -39.86 6.45
CA TYR A 30 8.26 -38.73 6.88
C TYR A 30 8.57 -37.77 5.73
N GLU A 31 9.03 -38.27 4.58
CA GLU A 31 9.31 -37.44 3.40
C GLU A 31 8.07 -36.69 2.90
N GLN A 32 6.91 -37.36 2.88
CA GLN A 32 5.66 -36.72 2.50
C GLN A 32 5.31 -35.58 3.45
N LYS A 33 5.42 -35.83 4.76
CA LYS A 33 5.15 -34.83 5.79
C LYS A 33 6.09 -33.63 5.69
N GLU A 34 7.37 -33.85 5.42
CA GLU A 34 8.34 -32.76 5.22
C GLU A 34 8.04 -31.93 3.97
N LYS A 35 7.65 -32.57 2.87
CA LYS A 35 7.19 -31.87 1.65
C LYS A 35 5.94 -31.02 1.93
N GLU A 36 4.96 -31.57 2.64
CA GLU A 36 3.75 -30.83 3.03
C GLU A 36 4.06 -29.65 3.95
N ASN A 37 4.95 -29.84 4.94
CA ASN A 37 5.42 -28.78 5.83
C ASN A 37 6.08 -27.65 5.05
N LEU A 38 6.96 -27.98 4.10
CA LEU A 38 7.65 -27.02 3.25
C LEU A 38 6.68 -26.22 2.39
N GLU A 39 5.74 -26.89 1.72
CA GLU A 39 4.74 -26.23 0.88
C GLU A 39 3.81 -25.32 1.69
N ASN A 40 3.41 -25.74 2.89
CA ASN A 40 2.60 -24.92 3.78
C ASN A 40 3.37 -23.68 4.25
N LEU A 41 4.66 -23.82 4.59
CA LEU A 41 5.51 -22.70 4.99
C LEU A 41 5.70 -21.70 3.84
N LYS A 42 5.99 -22.19 2.63
CA LYS A 42 6.09 -21.36 1.42
C LYS A 42 4.83 -20.57 1.18
N LYS A 43 3.66 -21.23 1.18
CA LYS A 43 2.35 -20.58 1.00
C LYS A 43 2.13 -19.48 2.04
N GLN A 44 2.43 -19.75 3.31
CA GLN A 44 2.28 -18.77 4.38
C GLN A 44 3.17 -17.54 4.16
N LYS A 45 4.47 -17.75 3.90
CA LYS A 45 5.44 -16.65 3.69
C LYS A 45 5.13 -15.85 2.43
N ILE A 46 4.82 -16.53 1.31
CA ILE A 46 4.42 -15.89 0.05
C ILE A 46 3.17 -15.04 0.25
N SER A 47 2.13 -15.55 0.92
CA SER A 47 0.92 -14.78 1.18
C SER A 47 1.19 -13.48 1.97
N GLN A 48 2.17 -13.48 2.88
CA GLN A 48 2.54 -12.26 3.62
C GLN A 48 3.21 -11.22 2.71
N ILE A 49 4.09 -11.66 1.81
CA ILE A 49 4.81 -10.78 0.89
C ILE A 49 3.87 -10.28 -0.22
N ASP A 50 3.02 -11.15 -0.75
CA ASP A 50 2.04 -10.84 -1.79
C ASP A 50 1.08 -9.72 -1.35
N LYS A 51 0.61 -9.75 -0.10
CA LYS A 51 -0.20 -8.65 0.47
C LYS A 51 0.53 -7.31 0.45
N LYS A 52 1.85 -7.30 0.70
CA LYS A 52 2.67 -6.08 0.64
C LYS A 52 2.89 -5.63 -0.80
N ALA A 53 3.17 -6.57 -1.70
CA ALA A 53 3.35 -6.30 -3.13
C ALA A 53 2.08 -5.71 -3.74
N LYS A 54 0.91 -6.27 -3.44
CA LYS A 54 -0.39 -5.74 -3.89
C LYS A 54 -0.67 -4.32 -3.42
N LYS A 55 -0.41 -4.02 -2.14
CA LYS A 55 -0.53 -2.66 -1.62
C LYS A 55 0.38 -1.69 -2.35
N LEU A 56 1.65 -2.07 -2.54
CA LEU A 56 2.63 -1.25 -3.22
C LEU A 56 2.27 -1.00 -4.69
N LYS A 57 1.76 -2.04 -5.37
CA LYS A 57 1.26 -1.94 -6.75
C LYS A 57 0.10 -0.93 -6.86
N SER A 58 -0.89 -1.03 -5.97
CA SER A 58 -1.99 -0.03 -5.89
C SER A 58 -1.43 1.38 -5.69
N THR A 59 -0.49 1.56 -4.75
CA THR A 59 0.12 2.87 -4.50
C THR A 59 0.81 3.43 -5.74
N ILE A 60 1.48 2.60 -6.55
CA ILE A 60 2.13 3.03 -7.81
C ILE A 60 1.09 3.42 -8.86
N GLU A 61 -0.01 2.66 -8.97
CA GLU A 61 -1.11 2.93 -9.90
C GLU A 61 -1.88 4.22 -9.53
N ASP A 62 -1.98 4.51 -8.23
CA ASP A 62 -2.62 5.71 -7.69
C ASP A 62 -1.74 6.98 -7.76
N LEU A 63 -0.48 6.88 -8.19
CA LEU A 63 0.39 8.05 -8.30
C LEU A 63 -0.13 9.01 -9.39
N PRO A 64 -0.23 10.31 -9.09
CA PRO A 64 -0.63 11.30 -10.08
C PRO A 64 0.43 11.43 -11.19
N LYS A 65 -0.01 11.81 -12.38
CA LYS A 65 0.90 12.12 -13.48
C LYS A 65 1.62 13.43 -13.20
N LYS A 66 2.85 13.54 -13.71
CA LYS A 66 3.66 14.75 -13.56
C LYS A 66 2.97 15.95 -14.19
N GLU A 67 2.42 15.77 -15.38
CA GLU A 67 1.75 16.82 -16.17
C GLU A 67 0.52 17.36 -15.45
N ASP A 68 -0.24 16.48 -14.79
CA ASP A 68 -1.44 16.89 -14.03
C ASP A 68 -1.05 17.72 -12.80
N LEU A 69 0.03 17.36 -12.10
CA LEU A 69 0.56 18.14 -10.98
C LEU A 69 1.13 19.49 -11.44
N GLU A 70 1.76 19.56 -12.61
CA GLU A 70 2.26 20.82 -13.18
C GLU A 70 1.11 21.76 -13.54
N LYS A 71 0.04 21.24 -14.16
CA LYS A 71 -1.19 21.99 -14.43
C LYS A 71 -1.82 22.51 -13.15
N GLU A 72 -2.04 21.64 -12.16
CA GLU A 72 -2.60 22.02 -10.85
C GLU A 72 -1.75 23.11 -10.17
N SER A 73 -0.43 22.99 -10.23
CA SER A 73 0.48 24.00 -9.69
C SER A 73 0.29 25.36 -10.36
N ASN A 74 0.19 25.39 -11.69
CA ASN A 74 0.01 26.62 -12.47
C ASN A 74 -1.36 27.26 -12.18
N GLU A 75 -2.44 26.48 -12.13
CA GLU A 75 -3.78 26.95 -11.77
C GLU A 75 -3.80 27.57 -10.37
N LEU A 76 -3.12 26.96 -9.41
CA LEU A 76 -2.98 27.50 -8.05
C LEU A 76 -2.20 28.82 -8.04
N TYR A 77 -1.12 28.93 -8.84
CA TYR A 77 -0.36 30.17 -8.99
C TYR A 77 -1.21 31.28 -9.61
N GLU A 78 -1.92 30.99 -10.69
CA GLU A 78 -2.80 31.93 -11.37
C GLU A 78 -3.90 32.43 -10.43
N LYS A 79 -4.60 31.51 -9.76
CA LYS A 79 -5.60 31.85 -8.74
C LYS A 79 -5.02 32.74 -7.64
N ALA A 80 -3.84 32.40 -7.11
CA ALA A 80 -3.19 33.17 -6.06
C ALA A 80 -2.83 34.59 -6.54
N ASN A 81 -2.30 34.72 -7.76
CA ASN A 81 -1.93 36.00 -8.37
C ASN A 81 -3.16 36.88 -8.62
N LEU A 82 -4.24 36.33 -9.14
CA LEU A 82 -5.48 37.06 -9.40
C LEU A 82 -6.12 37.60 -8.10
N ILE A 83 -6.07 36.81 -7.02
CA ILE A 83 -6.52 37.25 -5.69
C ILE A 83 -5.61 38.37 -5.16
N LEU A 84 -4.30 38.24 -5.35
CA LEU A 84 -3.32 39.22 -4.87
C LEU A 84 -3.42 40.55 -5.60
N SER A 85 -3.63 40.55 -6.93
CA SER A 85 -3.77 41.78 -7.72
C SER A 85 -5.09 42.50 -7.44
N ASN A 86 -6.14 41.76 -7.13
CA ASN A 86 -7.48 42.30 -6.84
C ASN A 86 -7.77 42.45 -5.34
N LEU A 87 -6.75 42.41 -4.48
CA LEU A 87 -6.91 42.38 -3.02
C LEU A 87 -7.78 43.52 -2.48
N HIS A 88 -7.66 44.70 -3.09
CA HIS A 88 -8.40 45.91 -2.74
C HIS A 88 -9.91 45.81 -3.02
N ASN A 89 -10.33 44.92 -3.92
CA ASN A 89 -11.72 44.69 -4.30
C ASN A 89 -12.39 43.56 -3.49
N ILE A 90 -11.62 42.85 -2.66
CA ILE A 90 -12.11 41.67 -1.94
C ILE A 90 -12.52 42.05 -0.51
N LYS A 91 -13.79 41.81 -0.18
CA LYS A 91 -14.31 41.98 1.18
C LYS A 91 -13.96 40.77 2.06
N PRO A 92 -13.81 40.96 3.38
CA PRO A 92 -13.67 39.83 4.31
C PRO A 92 -14.84 38.85 4.18
N TYR A 93 -14.56 37.55 4.22
CA TYR A 93 -15.55 36.46 4.10
C TYR A 93 -16.31 36.42 2.77
N GLN A 94 -15.88 37.17 1.77
CA GLN A 94 -16.44 37.07 0.42
C GLN A 94 -16.25 35.64 -0.12
N LYS A 95 -17.30 35.10 -0.75
CA LYS A 95 -17.33 33.72 -1.25
C LYS A 95 -16.73 33.59 -2.63
N SER A 96 -17.11 34.46 -3.55
CA SER A 96 -16.59 34.44 -4.92
C SER A 96 -16.20 35.83 -5.40
N LEU A 97 -15.30 35.88 -6.39
CA LEU A 97 -14.82 37.09 -7.02
C LEU A 97 -14.77 36.88 -8.53
N LYS A 98 -15.43 37.76 -9.28
CA LYS A 98 -15.33 37.79 -10.75
C LYS A 98 -14.20 38.73 -11.16
N VAL A 99 -13.23 38.20 -11.90
CA VAL A 99 -12.06 38.92 -12.42
C VAL A 99 -11.73 38.44 -13.82
N TYR A 100 -10.97 39.23 -14.58
CA TYR A 100 -10.44 38.79 -15.86
C TYR A 100 -9.11 38.08 -15.65
N ASN A 101 -8.92 36.92 -16.30
CA ASN A 101 -7.65 36.23 -16.35
C ASN A 101 -6.65 36.97 -17.26
N TYR A 102 -5.43 36.45 -17.38
CA TYR A 102 -4.38 37.04 -18.21
C TYR A 102 -4.67 37.00 -19.72
N GLU A 103 -5.66 36.21 -20.14
CA GLU A 103 -6.13 36.10 -21.53
C GLU A 103 -7.34 37.02 -21.81
N GLY A 104 -7.80 37.79 -20.82
CA GLY A 104 -8.95 38.68 -20.94
C GLY A 104 -10.31 37.98 -20.82
N ILE A 105 -10.34 36.74 -20.36
CA ILE A 105 -11.56 35.95 -20.13
C ILE A 105 -12.05 36.20 -18.69
N GLU A 106 -13.35 36.47 -18.53
CA GLU A 106 -13.96 36.59 -17.20
C GLU A 106 -14.00 35.22 -16.50
N VAL A 107 -13.40 35.13 -15.33
CA VAL A 107 -13.36 33.94 -14.49
C VAL A 107 -13.93 34.23 -13.11
N GLU A 108 -14.70 33.27 -12.56
CA GLU A 108 -15.19 33.33 -11.20
C GLU A 108 -14.28 32.52 -10.27
N LEU A 109 -13.65 33.21 -9.31
CA LEU A 109 -12.75 32.61 -8.33
C LEU A 109 -13.48 32.35 -7.02
N ASP A 110 -13.43 31.11 -6.52
CA ASP A 110 -13.87 30.77 -5.18
C ASP A 110 -12.81 31.18 -4.14
N LEU A 111 -13.22 32.01 -3.17
CA LEU A 111 -12.42 32.54 -2.07
C LEU A 111 -12.62 31.76 -0.75
N GLU A 112 -13.45 30.71 -0.74
CA GLU A 112 -13.74 29.84 0.41
C GLU A 112 -14.21 30.59 1.67
N ALA A 113 -14.82 31.78 1.51
CA ALA A 113 -15.24 32.66 2.60
C ALA A 113 -14.12 32.92 3.64
N LYS A 114 -12.85 32.99 3.22
CA LYS A 114 -11.75 33.26 4.15
C LYS A 114 -11.83 34.69 4.68
N GLN A 115 -11.45 34.88 5.94
CA GLN A 115 -11.41 36.20 6.58
C GLN A 115 -10.41 37.16 5.90
N SER A 116 -9.28 36.63 5.41
CA SER A 116 -8.23 37.41 4.77
C SER A 116 -7.86 36.81 3.42
N ALA A 117 -8.15 37.54 2.34
CA ALA A 117 -7.77 37.19 0.98
C ALA A 117 -6.25 37.13 0.81
N SER A 118 -5.50 37.99 1.51
CA SER A 118 -4.02 37.99 1.49
C SER A 118 -3.46 36.70 2.09
N LYS A 119 -3.97 36.28 3.25
CA LYS A 119 -3.55 35.01 3.87
C LYS A 119 -3.91 33.82 2.98
N TYR A 120 -5.10 33.83 2.39
CA TYR A 120 -5.53 32.78 1.48
C TYR A 120 -4.65 32.69 0.22
N SER A 121 -4.33 33.82 -0.43
CA SER A 121 -3.39 33.86 -1.56
C SER A 121 -2.02 33.29 -1.19
N ASN A 122 -1.48 33.66 -0.02
CA ASN A 122 -0.23 33.08 0.47
C ASN A 122 -0.30 31.56 0.70
N ASP A 123 -1.42 31.05 1.20
CA ASP A 123 -1.62 29.61 1.36
C ASP A 123 -1.72 28.90 0.00
N LEU A 124 -2.36 29.51 -1.01
CA LEU A 124 -2.37 29.01 -2.38
C LEU A 124 -0.95 28.99 -2.98
N PHE A 125 -0.13 30.03 -2.80
CA PHE A 125 1.27 30.01 -3.24
C PHE A 125 2.09 28.89 -2.57
N LYS A 126 1.87 28.65 -1.28
CA LYS A 126 2.52 27.54 -0.58
C LYS A 126 2.09 26.19 -1.14
N LYS A 127 0.79 26.00 -1.42
CA LYS A 127 0.28 24.79 -2.08
C LYS A 127 0.89 24.64 -3.46
N ALA A 128 0.86 25.67 -4.30
CA ALA A 128 1.42 25.67 -5.65
C ALA A 128 2.90 25.26 -5.66
N LYS A 129 3.72 25.83 -4.76
CA LYS A 129 5.14 25.45 -4.58
C LYS A 129 5.31 23.98 -4.21
N ARG A 130 4.50 23.47 -3.28
CA ARG A 130 4.53 22.05 -2.87
C ARG A 130 4.12 21.13 -4.02
N THR A 131 3.07 21.47 -4.75
CA THR A 131 2.60 20.69 -5.92
C THR A 131 3.66 20.67 -7.02
N LYS A 132 4.30 21.81 -7.31
CA LYS A 132 5.44 21.90 -8.25
C LYS A 132 6.59 20.99 -7.81
N GLN A 133 6.97 21.07 -6.53
CA GLN A 133 8.03 20.23 -5.99
C GLN A 133 7.65 18.75 -6.05
N LYS A 134 6.38 18.40 -5.83
CA LYS A 134 5.88 17.02 -5.99
C LYS A 134 6.02 16.56 -7.44
N ALA A 135 5.62 17.38 -8.42
CA ALA A 135 5.76 17.07 -9.84
C ALA A 135 7.22 16.77 -10.25
N LEU A 136 8.18 17.51 -9.70
CA LEU A 136 9.60 17.27 -9.96
C LEU A 136 10.09 15.92 -9.41
N ASN A 137 9.58 15.48 -8.26
CA ASN A 137 10.07 14.28 -7.58
C ASN A 137 9.21 13.03 -7.82
N ILE A 138 8.05 13.16 -8.47
CA ILE A 138 7.10 12.06 -8.64
C ILE A 138 7.70 10.86 -9.40
N SER A 139 8.58 11.12 -10.37
CA SER A 139 9.29 10.05 -11.09
C SER A 139 10.21 9.28 -10.17
N LEU A 140 10.99 9.98 -9.33
CA LEU A 140 11.88 9.35 -8.36
C LEU A 140 11.11 8.52 -7.34
N GLU A 141 9.95 9.02 -6.89
CA GLU A 141 9.05 8.27 -6.02
C GLU A 141 8.56 6.99 -6.70
N LYS A 142 8.07 7.10 -7.95
CA LYS A 142 7.62 5.96 -8.74
C LYS A 142 8.70 4.92 -8.93
N ASP A 143 9.93 5.34 -9.27
CA ASP A 143 11.07 4.44 -9.46
C ASP A 143 11.42 3.70 -8.17
N ASN A 144 11.47 4.42 -7.05
CA ASN A 144 11.72 3.83 -5.73
C ASN A 144 10.65 2.81 -5.32
N LEU A 145 9.37 3.12 -5.55
CA LEU A 145 8.28 2.18 -5.26
C LEU A 145 8.34 0.97 -6.20
N THR A 146 8.68 1.17 -7.48
CA THR A 146 8.80 0.09 -8.46
C THR A 146 9.94 -0.86 -8.11
N GLN A 147 11.12 -0.34 -7.74
CA GLN A 147 12.25 -1.16 -7.28
C GLN A 147 11.90 -1.97 -6.04
N LYS A 148 11.17 -1.38 -5.09
CA LYS A 148 10.66 -2.10 -3.91
C LYS A 148 9.68 -3.22 -4.31
N LEU A 149 8.82 -2.99 -5.31
CA LEU A 149 7.90 -4.01 -5.81
C LEU A 149 8.66 -5.16 -6.46
N GLU A 150 9.62 -4.86 -7.33
CA GLU A 150 10.47 -5.86 -7.96
C GLU A 150 11.22 -6.70 -6.92
N TYR A 151 11.77 -6.08 -5.88
CA TYR A 151 12.41 -6.79 -4.78
C TYR A 151 11.45 -7.79 -4.12
N LEU A 152 10.21 -7.39 -3.81
CA LEU A 152 9.22 -8.29 -3.22
C LEU A 152 8.85 -9.45 -4.15
N LEU A 153 8.74 -9.20 -5.46
CA LEU A 153 8.45 -10.25 -6.46
C LEU A 153 9.61 -11.23 -6.59
N ARG A 154 10.86 -10.73 -6.60
CA ARG A 154 12.06 -11.56 -6.57
C ARG A 154 12.11 -12.41 -5.30
N LEU A 155 11.79 -11.83 -4.15
CA LEU A 155 11.73 -12.56 -2.87
C LEU A 155 10.67 -13.67 -2.89
N ILE A 156 9.49 -13.44 -3.47
CA ILE A 156 8.48 -14.48 -3.68
C ILE A 156 9.05 -15.62 -4.54
N ASN A 157 9.75 -15.28 -5.62
CA ASN A 157 10.37 -16.28 -6.50
C ASN A 157 11.43 -17.11 -5.76
N SER A 158 12.28 -16.46 -4.96
CA SER A 158 13.28 -17.14 -4.13
C SER A 158 12.62 -18.12 -3.14
N ILE A 159 11.53 -17.73 -2.48
CA ILE A 159 10.82 -18.62 -1.54
C ILE A 159 10.13 -19.79 -2.27
N LYS A 160 9.61 -19.58 -3.48
CA LYS A 160 9.03 -20.68 -4.29
C LYS A 160 10.09 -21.73 -4.62
N ASN A 161 11.29 -21.28 -4.98
CA ASN A 161 12.40 -22.14 -5.39
C ASN A 161 13.19 -22.74 -4.23
N ALA A 162 12.92 -22.31 -2.99
CA ALA A 162 13.59 -22.85 -1.82
C ALA A 162 13.35 -24.36 -1.69
N THR A 163 14.39 -25.11 -1.37
CA THR A 163 14.38 -26.58 -1.30
C THR A 163 14.26 -27.11 0.12
N SER A 164 14.54 -26.28 1.13
CA SER A 164 14.44 -26.66 2.54
C SER A 164 13.67 -25.64 3.38
N LEU A 165 13.27 -26.08 4.57
CA LEU A 165 12.66 -25.22 5.58
C LEU A 165 13.64 -24.15 6.08
N GLU A 166 14.93 -24.49 6.25
CA GLU A 166 15.95 -23.52 6.67
C GLU A 166 16.14 -22.42 5.64
N GLU A 167 16.16 -22.74 4.34
CA GLU A 167 16.28 -21.76 3.27
C GLU A 167 15.08 -20.79 3.28
N CYS A 168 13.87 -21.31 3.51
CA CYS A 168 12.67 -20.49 3.69
C CYS A 168 12.75 -19.57 4.93
N GLU A 169 13.32 -20.04 6.03
CA GLU A 169 13.54 -19.23 7.25
C GLU A 169 14.66 -18.21 7.08
N PHE A 170 15.72 -18.53 6.35
CA PHE A 170 16.80 -17.61 6.03
C PHE A 170 16.30 -16.43 5.17
N LEU A 171 15.48 -16.71 4.15
CA LEU A 171 14.92 -15.70 3.26
C LEU A 171 13.90 -14.78 3.96
N LEU A 172 13.12 -15.32 4.89
CA LEU A 172 12.14 -14.54 5.64
C LEU A 172 12.08 -15.04 7.08
N PRO A 173 12.96 -14.56 7.97
CA PRO A 173 13.01 -15.03 9.34
C PRO A 173 11.74 -14.66 10.10
N LYS A 174 11.34 -15.55 11.01
CA LYS A 174 10.31 -15.20 12.01
C LYS A 174 10.80 -13.99 12.80
N LYS A 175 9.91 -13.01 12.99
CA LYS A 175 10.20 -11.90 13.89
C LYS A 175 10.47 -12.45 15.27
N GLU A 176 11.64 -12.14 15.82
CA GLU A 176 11.90 -12.39 17.23
C GLU A 176 10.82 -11.67 18.04
N ARG A 177 10.18 -12.42 18.94
CA ARG A 177 9.35 -11.77 19.96
C ARG A 177 10.32 -10.97 20.80
N ASN A 178 10.19 -9.64 20.81
CA ASN A 178 10.94 -8.77 21.71
C ASN A 178 10.83 -9.34 23.13
N LEU A 179 11.88 -10.02 23.59
CA LEU A 179 12.09 -10.30 24.99
C LEU A 179 12.38 -8.94 25.59
N ASN A 180 11.33 -8.24 26.02
CA ASN A 180 11.47 -7.01 26.77
C ASN A 180 12.46 -7.31 27.91
N LYS A 181 13.62 -6.66 27.86
CA LYS A 181 14.62 -6.69 28.93
C LYS A 181 13.89 -6.35 30.23
N THR A 182 13.69 -7.34 31.09
CA THR A 182 13.33 -7.09 32.49
C THR A 182 14.42 -6.21 33.09
N LYS A 183 13.99 -5.14 33.74
CA LYS A 183 14.81 -4.12 34.41
C LYS A 183 15.77 -4.73 35.41
#